data_AF-A0A316S2E5-F1
#
_entry.id   AF-A0A316S2E5-F1
#
_cell.length_a   1.000
_cell.length_b   1.000
_cell.length_c   1.000
_cell.angle_alpha   90.00
_cell.angle_beta   90.00
_cell.angle_gamma   90.00
#
_symmetry.space_group_name_H-M   'P 1'
#
loop_
_entity.id
_entity.type
_entity.pdbx_description
1 polymer ?
#
loop_
_entity_poly.entity_id
_entity_poly.type
_entity_poly.pdbx_seq_one_letter_code
_entity_poly.pdbx_strand_id
1 'polypeptide(L)'
;MVKLYEGKSKIVYEGTEPGTCVISYKDTATAGNGVKKEDLPGKGKLNAAISNIIFDYLAKNGVRTHLVRVIDDTTVLVRKADIVMVEVIVRNVAAGSFSKKYGVPEGTALNNRVVEFSLKSDELGDPMINDSQITAIGVATQAELDELRAMALRVDELMTELFAKCGIRLVDFKLEFGRAGGELLLCDEISPDSCRLWDAETNRKMDKDRFRRDLGNVLDGYRDVLARLQAAHV
;
A
#
# COMPACT_ATOMS: atom_id res chain seq x y z
N MET A 1 16.27 1.05 -20.02
CA MET A 1 15.58 -0.12 -19.45
C MET A 1 14.30 -0.37 -20.24
N VAL A 2 13.92 -1.61 -20.50
CA VAL A 2 12.69 -1.95 -21.24
C VAL A 2 11.49 -1.77 -20.30
N LYS A 3 10.49 -0.96 -20.70
CA LYS A 3 9.27 -0.74 -19.91
C LYS A 3 8.34 -1.95 -20.06
N LEU A 4 7.98 -2.58 -18.94
CA LEU A 4 7.08 -3.74 -18.90
C LEU A 4 5.63 -3.31 -18.64
N TYR A 5 5.43 -2.39 -17.71
CA TYR A 5 4.10 -1.93 -17.29
C TYR A 5 4.19 -0.49 -16.79
N GLU A 6 3.14 0.28 -16.99
CA GLU A 6 3.00 1.63 -16.43
C GLU A 6 1.64 1.76 -15.76
N GLY A 7 1.65 1.87 -14.44
CA GLY A 7 0.46 2.11 -13.64
C GLY A 7 0.24 3.60 -13.37
N LYS A 8 -0.71 3.88 -12.47
CA LYS A 8 -1.07 5.27 -12.09
C LYS A 8 0.08 6.01 -11.41
N SER A 9 0.74 5.37 -10.43
CA SER A 9 1.79 5.99 -9.60
C SER A 9 3.20 5.46 -9.84
N LYS A 10 3.37 4.40 -10.63
CA LYS A 10 4.66 3.73 -10.80
C LYS A 10 4.85 3.20 -12.22
N ILE A 11 6.09 3.04 -12.64
CA ILE A 11 6.49 2.35 -13.87
C ILE A 11 7.32 1.13 -13.47
N VAL A 12 7.05 -0.01 -14.11
CA VAL A 12 7.82 -1.24 -13.95
C VAL A 12 8.63 -1.47 -15.21
N TYR A 13 9.94 -1.60 -15.03
CA TYR A 13 10.89 -1.95 -16.07
C TYR A 13 11.44 -3.34 -15.85
N GLU A 14 11.98 -3.93 -16.90
CA GLU A 14 12.78 -5.14 -16.82
C GLU A 14 13.98 -4.91 -15.89
N GLY A 15 14.24 -5.89 -15.03
CA GLY A 15 15.33 -5.84 -14.07
C GLY A 15 16.70 -5.97 -14.74
N THR A 16 17.73 -5.54 -14.02
CA THR A 16 19.13 -5.71 -14.46
C THR A 16 19.66 -7.12 -14.24
N GLU A 17 18.91 -7.96 -13.51
CA GLU A 17 19.26 -9.33 -13.12
C GLU A 17 18.11 -10.30 -13.46
N PRO A 18 18.40 -11.57 -13.78
CA PRO A 18 17.37 -12.57 -14.03
C PRO A 18 16.37 -12.69 -12.87
N GLY A 19 15.07 -12.72 -13.19
CA GLY A 19 14.02 -12.84 -12.17
C GLY A 19 13.77 -11.57 -11.35
N THR A 20 14.23 -10.40 -11.81
CA THR A 20 13.99 -9.10 -11.14
C THR A 20 13.26 -8.09 -12.04
N CYS A 21 12.71 -7.06 -11.43
CA CYS A 21 12.14 -5.87 -12.07
C CYS A 21 12.70 -4.61 -11.40
N VAL A 22 12.73 -3.49 -12.13
CA VAL A 22 12.96 -2.16 -11.54
C VAL A 22 11.62 -1.44 -11.44
N ILE A 23 11.29 -0.94 -10.26
CA ILE A 23 10.12 -0.08 -10.04
C ILE A 23 10.59 1.35 -9.91
N SER A 24 9.97 2.27 -10.67
CA SER A 24 10.19 3.72 -10.58
C SER A 24 8.92 4.43 -10.14
N TYR A 25 9.04 5.24 -9.08
CA TYR A 25 7.93 6.00 -8.51
C TYR A 25 7.70 7.32 -9.27
N LYS A 26 6.44 7.59 -9.63
CA LYS A 26 6.03 8.82 -10.31
C LYS A 26 5.51 9.87 -9.33
N ASP A 27 5.62 11.12 -9.76
CA ASP A 27 5.07 12.29 -9.07
C ASP A 27 3.56 12.46 -9.29
N THR A 28 2.96 11.68 -10.18
CA THR A 28 1.52 11.72 -10.46
C THR A 28 0.70 11.18 -9.28
N ALA A 29 -0.26 11.97 -8.83
CA ALA A 29 -1.34 11.57 -7.94
C ALA A 29 -2.65 11.39 -8.72
N THR A 30 -3.42 10.35 -8.38
CA THR A 30 -4.72 10.06 -8.98
C THR A 30 -5.78 9.74 -7.94
N ALA A 31 -7.02 10.19 -8.11
CA ALA A 31 -8.16 9.86 -7.25
C ALA A 31 -9.43 9.62 -8.06
N GLY A 32 -10.40 8.89 -7.48
CA GLY A 32 -11.68 8.59 -8.11
C GLY A 32 -11.53 7.84 -9.42
N ASN A 33 -10.82 6.71 -9.43
CA ASN A 33 -10.55 5.90 -10.63
C ASN A 33 -9.93 6.68 -11.80
N GLY A 34 -9.08 7.67 -11.48
CA GLY A 34 -8.36 8.45 -12.49
C GLY A 34 -9.08 9.72 -12.95
N VAL A 35 -10.30 9.98 -12.47
CA VAL A 35 -11.05 11.21 -12.78
C VAL A 35 -10.29 12.46 -12.33
N LYS A 36 -9.64 12.40 -11.16
CA LYS A 36 -8.75 13.46 -10.68
C LYS A 36 -7.31 13.03 -10.85
N LYS A 37 -6.51 13.83 -11.54
CA LYS A 37 -5.09 13.60 -11.79
C LYS A 37 -4.31 14.91 -11.69
N GLU A 38 -3.18 14.88 -10.99
CA GLU A 38 -2.29 16.03 -10.82
C GLU A 38 -0.85 15.52 -10.66
N ASP A 39 0.12 16.24 -11.20
CA ASP A 39 1.53 15.97 -10.92
C ASP A 39 1.96 16.78 -9.70
N LEU A 40 2.47 16.09 -8.68
CA LEU A 40 2.93 16.66 -7.43
C LEU A 40 4.46 16.46 -7.32
N PRO A 41 5.27 17.43 -7.77
CA PRO A 41 6.73 17.28 -7.82
C PRO A 41 7.34 16.82 -6.49
N GLY A 42 8.10 15.73 -6.52
CA GLY A 42 8.73 15.12 -5.34
C GLY A 42 7.88 14.08 -4.60
N LYS A 43 6.62 13.85 -4.99
CA LYS A 43 5.77 12.79 -4.41
C LYS A 43 6.38 11.40 -4.60
N GLY A 44 6.93 11.11 -5.78
CA GLY A 44 7.55 9.83 -6.09
C GLY A 44 8.71 9.52 -5.15
N LYS A 45 9.58 10.52 -4.92
CA LYS A 45 10.69 10.45 -3.97
C LYS A 45 10.22 10.20 -2.53
N LEU A 46 9.17 10.90 -2.08
CA LEU A 46 8.61 10.70 -0.75
C LEU A 46 8.01 9.30 -0.59
N ASN A 47 7.24 8.82 -1.56
CA ASN A 47 6.67 7.47 -1.51
C ASN A 47 7.75 6.39 -1.51
N ALA A 48 8.77 6.52 -2.36
CA ALA A 48 9.89 5.59 -2.40
C ALA A 48 10.62 5.55 -1.04
N ALA A 49 10.97 6.71 -0.47
CA ALA A 49 11.66 6.77 0.82
C ALA A 49 10.85 6.14 1.96
N ILE A 50 9.55 6.46 2.06
CA ILE A 50 8.65 5.89 3.08
C ILE A 50 8.49 4.38 2.88
N SER A 51 8.21 3.95 1.64
CA SER A 51 8.03 2.53 1.33
C SER A 51 9.29 1.73 1.62
N ASN A 52 10.48 2.26 1.33
CA ASN A 52 11.74 1.59 1.59
C ASN A 52 11.97 1.35 3.09
N ILE A 53 11.71 2.36 3.94
CA ILE A 53 11.82 2.20 5.40
C ILE A 53 10.84 1.12 5.90
N ILE A 54 9.59 1.15 5.43
CA ILE A 54 8.58 0.20 5.89
C ILE A 54 8.89 -1.22 5.41
N PHE A 55 9.28 -1.40 4.15
CA PHE A 55 9.65 -2.73 3.63
C PHE A 55 10.88 -3.30 4.32
N ASP A 56 11.90 -2.50 4.59
CA ASP A 56 13.08 -2.92 5.35
C ASP A 56 12.71 -3.35 6.78
N TYR A 57 11.90 -2.55 7.47
CA TYR A 57 11.38 -2.91 8.80
C TYR A 57 10.57 -4.22 8.78
N LEU A 58 9.65 -4.37 7.83
CA LEU A 58 8.85 -5.59 7.69
C LEU A 58 9.72 -6.82 7.39
N ALA A 59 10.71 -6.69 6.51
CA ALA A 59 11.65 -7.76 6.17
C ALA A 59 12.49 -8.18 7.38
N LYS A 60 13.05 -7.23 8.13
CA LYS A 60 13.77 -7.49 9.40
C LYS A 60 12.92 -8.20 10.45
N ASN A 61 11.59 -8.03 10.37
CA ASN A 61 10.62 -8.66 11.28
C ASN A 61 9.93 -9.91 10.67
N GLY A 62 10.52 -10.50 9.64
CA GLY A 62 10.16 -11.82 9.11
C GLY A 62 9.07 -11.81 8.02
N VAL A 63 8.65 -10.65 7.53
CA VAL A 63 7.73 -10.58 6.38
C VAL A 63 8.52 -10.77 5.09
N ARG A 64 8.13 -11.76 4.29
CA ARG A 64 8.71 -11.97 2.96
C ARG A 64 8.24 -10.87 2.01
N THR A 65 9.17 -10.11 1.43
CA THR A 65 8.87 -9.02 0.50
C THR A 65 9.60 -9.21 -0.83
N HIS A 66 9.15 -8.48 -1.85
CA HIS A 66 9.82 -8.45 -3.15
C HIS A 66 11.06 -7.53 -3.17
N LEU A 67 11.29 -6.69 -2.16
CA LEU A 67 12.34 -5.68 -2.20
C LEU A 67 13.71 -6.36 -2.15
N VAL A 68 14.55 -6.11 -3.15
CA VAL A 68 15.94 -6.59 -3.19
C VAL A 68 16.88 -5.50 -2.70
N ARG A 69 16.80 -4.31 -3.30
CA ARG A 69 17.58 -3.14 -2.88
C ARG A 69 17.00 -1.83 -3.41
N VAL A 70 17.33 -0.74 -2.74
CA VAL A 70 17.11 0.63 -3.23
C VAL A 70 18.22 0.97 -4.23
N ILE A 71 17.85 1.54 -5.39
CA ILE A 71 18.81 1.94 -6.43
C ILE A 71 19.11 3.44 -6.28
N ASP A 72 18.07 4.26 -6.17
CA ASP A 72 18.15 5.70 -5.98
C ASP A 72 16.91 6.24 -5.25
N ASP A 73 16.75 7.56 -5.24
CA ASP A 73 15.66 8.27 -4.55
C ASP A 73 14.25 7.92 -5.04
N THR A 74 14.09 7.39 -6.25
CA THR A 74 12.78 7.07 -6.84
C THR A 74 12.71 5.67 -7.44
N THR A 75 13.79 4.89 -7.41
CA THR A 75 13.84 3.56 -8.02
C THR A 75 14.35 2.47 -7.09
N VAL A 76 13.76 1.27 -7.23
CA VAL A 76 14.10 0.08 -6.45
C VAL A 76 14.21 -1.14 -7.36
N LEU A 77 15.09 -2.07 -7.01
CA LEU A 77 15.13 -3.40 -7.60
C LEU A 77 14.28 -4.35 -6.75
N VAL A 78 13.40 -5.09 -7.41
CA VAL A 78 12.51 -6.06 -6.75
C VAL A 78 12.56 -7.42 -7.44
N ARG A 79 12.24 -8.48 -6.70
CA ARG A 79 11.96 -9.81 -7.26
C ARG A 79 10.74 -9.71 -8.17
N LYS A 80 10.85 -10.27 -9.38
CA LYS A 80 9.72 -10.41 -10.28
C LYS A 80 8.77 -11.47 -9.71
N ALA A 81 7.50 -11.11 -9.57
CA ALA A 81 6.45 -11.98 -9.08
C ALA A 81 5.23 -11.94 -10.00
N ASP A 82 4.49 -13.03 -10.04
CA ASP A 82 3.16 -13.09 -10.65
C ASP A 82 2.14 -12.52 -9.66
N ILE A 83 1.62 -11.32 -9.93
CA ILE A 83 0.75 -10.60 -8.99
C ILE A 83 -0.59 -11.33 -8.85
N VAL A 84 -0.98 -11.61 -7.61
CA VAL A 84 -2.34 -12.07 -7.33
C VAL A 84 -3.26 -10.88 -7.55
N MET A 85 -4.21 -10.99 -8.49
CA MET A 85 -5.04 -9.87 -8.97
C MET A 85 -6.14 -9.44 -7.98
N VAL A 86 -5.79 -9.38 -6.69
CA VAL A 86 -6.62 -8.82 -5.61
C VAL A 86 -5.81 -7.82 -4.79
N GLU A 87 -6.47 -6.76 -4.37
CA GLU A 87 -5.99 -5.84 -3.36
C GLU A 87 -6.46 -6.34 -1.99
N VAL A 88 -5.53 -6.50 -1.04
CA VAL A 88 -5.84 -6.93 0.33
C VAL A 88 -5.91 -5.69 1.21
N ILE A 89 -7.09 -5.36 1.73
CA ILE A 89 -7.32 -4.13 2.50
C ILE A 89 -7.53 -4.50 3.96
N VAL A 90 -6.71 -3.93 4.84
CA VAL A 90 -6.88 -4.07 6.30
C VAL A 90 -7.39 -2.76 6.89
N ARG A 91 -8.39 -2.83 7.77
CA ARG A 91 -8.98 -1.67 8.44
C ARG A 91 -8.95 -1.84 9.96
N ASN A 92 -8.42 -0.82 10.63
CA ASN A 92 -8.40 -0.68 12.08
C ASN A 92 -9.47 0.30 12.56
N VAL A 93 -9.78 1.29 11.73
CA VAL A 93 -10.77 2.34 12.00
C VAL A 93 -11.66 2.50 10.77
N ALA A 94 -12.95 2.75 10.97
CA ALA A 94 -13.87 3.02 9.87
C ALA A 94 -13.46 4.32 9.16
N ALA A 95 -13.18 4.25 7.86
CA ALA A 95 -12.88 5.41 7.02
C ALA A 95 -13.21 5.15 5.55
N GLY A 96 -13.16 6.22 4.74
CA GLY A 96 -13.19 6.13 3.28
C GLY A 96 -14.38 5.34 2.72
N SER A 97 -14.09 4.39 1.82
CA SER A 97 -15.12 3.58 1.15
C SER A 97 -15.90 2.70 2.12
N PHE A 98 -15.30 2.22 3.21
CA PHE A 98 -15.98 1.43 4.23
C PHE A 98 -17.08 2.24 4.93
N SER A 99 -16.73 3.43 5.43
CA SER A 99 -17.69 4.34 6.06
C SER A 99 -18.84 4.70 5.14
N LYS A 100 -18.55 4.99 3.86
CA LYS A 100 -19.58 5.29 2.86
C LYS A 100 -20.48 4.08 2.58
N LYS A 101 -19.89 2.89 2.43
CA LYS A 101 -20.61 1.67 2.06
C LYS A 101 -21.57 1.20 3.15
N TYR A 102 -21.12 1.22 4.41
CA TYR A 102 -21.87 0.65 5.54
C TYR A 102 -22.55 1.70 6.43
N GLY A 103 -22.44 2.99 6.10
CA GLY A 103 -23.04 4.08 6.89
C GLY A 103 -22.41 4.26 8.27
N VAL A 104 -21.17 3.78 8.46
CA VAL A 104 -20.43 3.90 9.73
C VAL A 104 -19.67 5.22 9.75
N PRO A 105 -19.84 6.09 10.76
CA PRO A 105 -19.12 7.35 10.83
C PRO A 105 -17.60 7.18 10.73
N GLU A 106 -16.93 8.07 9.98
CA GLU A 106 -15.46 8.06 9.87
C GLU A 106 -14.83 8.31 11.24
N GLY A 107 -13.81 7.53 11.57
CA GLY A 107 -13.14 7.57 12.88
C GLY A 107 -13.73 6.60 13.90
N THR A 108 -14.82 5.90 13.57
CA THR A 108 -15.39 4.87 14.46
C THR A 108 -14.38 3.73 14.66
N ALA A 109 -14.09 3.41 15.93
CA ALA A 109 -13.29 2.24 16.27
C ALA A 109 -14.05 0.97 15.88
N LEU A 110 -13.37 0.05 15.20
CA LEU A 110 -13.94 -1.24 14.82
C LEU A 110 -13.76 -2.24 15.97
N ASN A 111 -14.76 -3.11 16.18
CA ASN A 111 -14.71 -4.13 17.24
C ASN A 111 -13.65 -5.23 16.97
N ASN A 112 -13.20 -5.35 15.72
CA ASN A 112 -12.17 -6.27 15.28
C ASN A 112 -11.48 -5.68 14.03
N ARG A 113 -10.27 -6.17 13.73
CA ARG A 113 -9.60 -5.89 12.46
C ARG A 113 -10.43 -6.46 11.31
N VAL A 114 -10.64 -5.67 10.28
CA VAL A 114 -11.35 -6.09 9.07
C VAL A 114 -10.33 -6.34 7.96
N VAL A 115 -10.41 -7.50 7.31
CA VAL A 115 -9.65 -7.80 6.09
C VAL A 115 -10.65 -7.99 4.96
N GLU A 116 -10.54 -7.17 3.91
CA GLU A 116 -11.40 -7.18 2.73
C GLU A 116 -10.55 -7.39 1.47
N PHE A 117 -11.16 -7.91 0.42
CA PHE A 117 -10.55 -7.99 -0.90
C PHE A 117 -11.29 -7.11 -1.91
N SER A 118 -10.52 -6.51 -2.81
CA SER A 118 -11.00 -5.91 -4.06
C SER A 118 -10.32 -6.59 -5.23
N LEU A 119 -11.04 -6.87 -6.32
CA LEU A 119 -10.44 -7.35 -7.55
C LEU A 119 -9.61 -6.21 -8.16
N LYS A 120 -8.34 -6.44 -8.46
CA LYS A 120 -7.47 -5.41 -9.07
C LYS A 120 -7.82 -5.25 -10.55
N SER A 121 -8.65 -4.26 -10.87
CA SER A 121 -9.06 -3.97 -12.24
C SER A 121 -9.51 -2.52 -12.37
N ASP A 122 -8.63 -1.69 -12.96
CA ASP A 122 -8.90 -0.28 -13.22
C ASP A 122 -10.13 -0.08 -14.11
N GLU A 123 -10.35 -0.98 -15.07
CA GLU A 123 -11.51 -0.97 -15.97
C GLU A 123 -12.84 -1.17 -15.22
N LEU A 124 -12.84 -2.07 -14.23
CA LEU A 124 -14.01 -2.38 -13.42
C LEU A 124 -14.13 -1.51 -12.17
N GLY A 125 -13.16 -0.64 -11.92
CA GLY A 125 -13.13 0.25 -10.76
C GLY A 125 -12.88 -0.47 -9.43
N ASP A 126 -12.05 -1.50 -9.46
CA ASP A 126 -11.58 -2.28 -8.30
C ASP A 126 -12.71 -2.83 -7.39
N PRO A 127 -13.68 -3.59 -7.96
CA PRO A 127 -14.87 -4.00 -7.22
C PRO A 127 -14.52 -4.89 -6.04
N MET A 128 -15.24 -4.73 -4.92
CA MET A 128 -15.12 -5.63 -3.79
C MET A 128 -15.51 -7.05 -4.19
N ILE A 129 -14.74 -8.02 -3.72
CA ILE A 129 -14.89 -9.42 -4.06
C ILE A 129 -14.67 -10.28 -2.80
N ASN A 130 -15.43 -11.36 -2.65
CA ASN A 130 -15.29 -12.30 -1.54
C ASN A 130 -14.56 -13.57 -1.97
N ASP A 131 -14.27 -14.46 -1.02
CA ASP A 131 -13.50 -15.69 -1.26
C ASP A 131 -14.16 -16.61 -2.28
N SER A 132 -15.48 -16.79 -2.17
CA SER A 132 -16.19 -17.70 -3.08
C SER A 132 -16.16 -17.18 -4.51
N GLN A 133 -16.18 -15.85 -4.70
CA GLN A 133 -16.04 -15.22 -6.01
C GLN A 133 -14.60 -15.32 -6.51
N ILE A 134 -13.60 -15.02 -5.68
CA ILE A 134 -12.16 -15.12 -6.05
C ILE A 134 -11.80 -16.54 -6.48
N THR A 135 -12.24 -17.54 -5.72
CA THR A 135 -11.99 -18.96 -6.00
C THR A 135 -12.79 -19.43 -7.23
N ALA A 136 -14.05 -19.01 -7.39
CA ALA A 136 -14.87 -19.38 -8.54
C ALA A 136 -14.30 -18.90 -9.88
N ILE A 137 -13.63 -17.74 -9.92
CA ILE A 137 -13.01 -17.21 -11.15
C ILE A 137 -11.51 -17.57 -11.28
N GLY A 138 -10.98 -18.36 -10.34
CA GLY A 138 -9.61 -18.88 -10.42
C GLY A 138 -8.50 -17.86 -10.16
N VAL A 139 -8.78 -16.74 -9.47
CA VAL A 139 -7.75 -15.72 -9.17
C VAL A 139 -6.79 -16.20 -8.06
N ALA A 140 -7.31 -16.89 -7.06
CA ALA A 140 -6.55 -17.49 -5.97
C ALA A 140 -7.27 -18.74 -5.42
N THR A 141 -6.53 -19.64 -4.78
CA THR A 141 -7.09 -20.78 -4.04
C THR A 141 -7.47 -20.37 -2.63
N GLN A 142 -8.33 -21.14 -1.94
CA GLN A 142 -8.67 -20.84 -0.53
C GLN A 142 -7.43 -20.81 0.38
N ALA A 143 -6.52 -21.78 0.21
CA ALA A 143 -5.29 -21.83 0.99
C ALA A 143 -4.42 -20.57 0.79
N GLU A 144 -4.38 -20.06 -0.44
CA GLU A 144 -3.68 -18.82 -0.74
C GLU A 144 -4.39 -17.60 -0.11
N LEU A 145 -5.71 -17.53 -0.16
CA LEU A 145 -6.48 -16.47 0.51
C LEU A 145 -6.24 -16.45 2.03
N ASP A 146 -6.12 -17.61 2.65
CA ASP A 146 -5.83 -17.73 4.08
C ASP A 146 -4.39 -17.27 4.38
N GLU A 147 -3.41 -17.59 3.53
CA GLU A 147 -2.04 -17.08 3.64
C GLU A 147 -1.97 -15.56 3.44
N LEU A 148 -2.68 -15.01 2.45
CA LEU A 148 -2.77 -13.57 2.20
C LEU A 148 -3.32 -12.82 3.43
N ARG A 149 -4.36 -13.36 4.08
CA ARG A 149 -4.90 -12.79 5.33
C ARG A 149 -3.90 -12.86 6.48
N ALA A 150 -3.28 -14.02 6.67
CA ALA A 150 -2.31 -14.20 7.75
C ALA A 150 -1.14 -13.23 7.60
N MET A 151 -0.61 -13.07 6.38
CA MET A 151 0.44 -12.09 6.08
C MET A 151 -0.06 -10.66 6.25
N ALA A 152 -1.26 -10.32 5.78
CA ALA A 152 -1.80 -8.96 5.92
C ALA A 152 -2.03 -8.56 7.38
N LEU A 153 -2.52 -9.48 8.23
CA LEU A 153 -2.67 -9.25 9.67
C LEU A 153 -1.31 -9.15 10.37
N ARG A 154 -0.32 -9.94 9.96
CA ARG A 154 1.05 -9.80 10.49
C ARG A 154 1.66 -8.44 10.13
N VAL A 155 1.45 -7.98 8.90
CA VAL A 155 1.85 -6.64 8.46
C VAL A 155 1.12 -5.55 9.25
N ASP A 156 -0.18 -5.72 9.49
CA ASP A 156 -0.96 -4.78 10.31
C ASP A 156 -0.41 -4.63 11.73
N GLU A 157 -0.11 -5.74 12.41
CA GLU A 157 0.46 -5.72 13.75
C GLU A 157 1.77 -4.91 13.79
N LEU A 158 2.69 -5.23 12.88
CA LEU A 158 3.99 -4.59 12.78
C LEU A 158 3.88 -3.10 12.43
N MET A 159 3.04 -2.76 11.45
CA MET A 159 2.85 -1.37 11.03
C MET A 159 2.10 -0.55 12.06
N THR A 160 1.13 -1.12 12.76
CA THR A 160 0.41 -0.45 13.85
C THR A 160 1.38 -0.10 14.98
N GLU A 161 2.26 -1.02 15.37
CA GLU A 161 3.30 -0.75 16.37
C GLU A 161 4.27 0.35 15.91
N LEU A 162 4.75 0.24 14.66
CA LEU A 162 5.67 1.22 14.07
C LEU A 162 5.06 2.63 14.05
N PHE A 163 3.85 2.77 13.51
CA PHE A 163 3.21 4.07 13.40
C PHE A 163 2.83 4.64 14.77
N ALA A 164 2.44 3.79 15.73
CA ALA A 164 2.20 4.24 17.10
C ALA A 164 3.44 4.89 17.73
N LYS A 165 4.64 4.31 17.54
CA LYS A 165 5.93 4.91 17.97
C LYS A 165 6.21 6.26 17.29
N CYS A 166 5.66 6.47 16.09
CA CYS A 166 5.77 7.71 15.34
C CYS A 166 4.69 8.74 15.71
N GLY A 167 3.79 8.45 16.66
CA GLY A 167 2.63 9.32 16.94
C GLY A 167 1.63 9.39 15.77
N ILE A 168 1.54 8.32 14.98
CA ILE A 168 0.66 8.19 13.83
C ILE A 168 -0.31 7.03 14.06
N ARG A 169 -1.59 7.26 13.81
CA ARG A 169 -2.60 6.20 13.79
C ARG A 169 -2.71 5.61 12.38
N LEU A 170 -2.44 4.32 12.26
CA LEU A 170 -2.71 3.53 11.06
C LEU A 170 -4.21 3.19 10.99
N VAL A 171 -4.94 3.89 10.13
CA VAL A 171 -6.41 3.80 10.04
C VAL A 171 -6.84 2.61 9.20
N ASP A 172 -6.31 2.54 7.98
CA ASP A 172 -6.43 1.41 7.08
C ASP A 172 -5.27 1.45 6.07
N PHE A 173 -5.05 0.34 5.38
CA PHE A 173 -4.07 0.27 4.31
C PHE A 173 -4.40 -0.87 3.33
N LYS A 174 -3.72 -0.83 2.18
CA LYS A 174 -3.90 -1.76 1.08
C LYS A 174 -2.57 -2.39 0.72
N LEU A 175 -2.55 -3.71 0.58
CA LEU A 175 -1.42 -4.51 0.16
C LEU A 175 -1.70 -5.20 -1.17
N GLU A 176 -0.63 -5.52 -1.89
CA GLU A 176 -0.65 -6.42 -3.03
C GLU A 176 0.42 -7.48 -2.82
N PHE A 177 0.14 -8.70 -3.27
CA PHE A 177 1.03 -9.84 -3.11
C PHE A 177 1.29 -10.49 -4.46
N GLY A 178 2.42 -11.18 -4.58
CA GLY A 178 2.78 -11.91 -5.79
C GLY A 178 3.43 -13.25 -5.50
N ARG A 179 3.25 -14.18 -6.43
CA ARG A 179 3.84 -15.52 -6.41
C ARG A 179 5.22 -15.48 -7.05
N ALA A 180 6.24 -15.94 -6.34
CA ALA A 180 7.59 -16.05 -6.88
C ALA A 180 8.33 -17.24 -6.25
N GLY A 181 8.76 -18.19 -7.08
CA GLY A 181 9.52 -19.35 -6.60
C GLY A 181 8.76 -20.26 -5.64
N GLY A 182 7.43 -20.35 -5.78
CA GLY A 182 6.56 -21.15 -4.91
C GLY A 182 6.17 -20.47 -3.60
N GLU A 183 6.52 -19.20 -3.40
CA GLU A 183 6.17 -18.42 -2.22
C GLU A 183 5.30 -17.21 -2.56
N LEU A 184 4.49 -16.76 -1.60
CA LEU A 184 3.87 -15.44 -1.60
C LEU A 184 4.81 -14.38 -1.02
N LEU A 185 4.95 -13.27 -1.73
CA LEU A 185 5.73 -12.11 -1.33
C LEU A 185 4.82 -10.88 -1.23
N LEU A 186 5.04 -10.06 -0.20
CA LEU A 186 4.53 -8.70 -0.18
C LEU A 186 5.19 -7.88 -1.31
N CYS A 187 4.35 -7.26 -2.15
CA CYS A 187 4.74 -6.54 -3.36
C CYS A 187 4.22 -5.10 -3.36
N ASP A 188 4.30 -4.43 -4.52
CA ASP A 188 3.87 -3.05 -4.76
C ASP A 188 4.57 -2.00 -3.89
N GLU A 189 3.82 -1.20 -3.11
CA GLU A 189 4.34 -0.15 -2.23
C GLU A 189 3.54 -0.06 -0.94
N ILE A 190 4.17 0.46 0.13
CA ILE A 190 3.48 0.90 1.34
C ILE A 190 3.85 2.36 1.57
N SER A 191 2.90 3.26 1.34
CA SER A 191 3.14 4.69 1.40
C SER A 191 1.85 5.42 1.82
N PRO A 192 1.87 6.75 1.99
CA PRO A 192 0.65 7.51 2.22
C PRO A 192 -0.34 7.50 1.02
N ASP A 193 0.05 6.95 -0.15
CA ASP A 193 -0.90 6.65 -1.24
C ASP A 193 -1.74 5.40 -0.96
N SER A 194 -1.16 4.39 -0.30
CA SER A 194 -1.78 3.08 -0.01
C SER A 194 -2.23 2.92 1.44
N CYS A 195 -1.93 3.88 2.32
CA CYS A 195 -2.34 3.89 3.72
C CYS A 195 -3.15 5.15 4.06
N ARG A 196 -4.10 5.05 4.98
CA ARG A 196 -4.64 6.19 5.72
C ARG A 196 -3.88 6.37 7.03
N LEU A 197 -3.28 7.53 7.18
CA LEU A 197 -2.35 7.88 8.25
C LEU A 197 -2.80 9.18 8.89
N TRP A 198 -3.29 9.10 10.12
CA TRP A 198 -3.77 10.28 10.85
C TRP A 198 -2.83 10.56 12.01
N ASP A 199 -2.59 11.84 12.27
CA ASP A 199 -1.89 12.26 13.47
C ASP A 199 -2.65 11.77 14.72
N ALA A 200 -1.94 11.15 15.67
CA ALA A 200 -2.58 10.47 16.80
C ALA A 200 -3.30 11.42 17.76
N GLU A 201 -2.84 12.66 17.89
CA GLU A 201 -3.41 13.66 18.78
C GLU A 201 -4.53 14.46 18.11
N THR A 202 -4.28 14.92 16.89
CA THR A 202 -5.14 15.89 16.20
C THR A 202 -6.10 15.27 15.19
N ASN A 203 -5.95 13.98 14.87
CA ASN A 203 -6.61 13.31 13.74
C ASN A 203 -6.33 13.96 12.38
N ARG A 204 -5.30 14.81 12.27
CA ARG A 204 -4.92 15.44 11.00
C ARG A 204 -4.51 14.37 10.00
N LYS A 205 -5.17 14.34 8.85
CA LYS A 205 -4.83 13.44 7.74
C LYS A 205 -3.48 13.81 7.14
N MET A 206 -2.59 12.85 7.00
CA MET A 206 -1.24 12.98 6.44
C MET A 206 -1.05 12.11 5.19
N ASP A 207 -2.15 11.60 4.65
CA ASP A 207 -2.20 10.68 3.52
C ASP A 207 -2.92 11.26 2.31
N LYS A 208 -3.08 10.44 1.27
CA LYS A 208 -3.70 10.81 0.00
C LYS A 208 -5.13 11.32 0.13
N ASP A 209 -5.84 11.11 1.24
CA ASP A 209 -7.14 11.76 1.46
C ASP A 209 -7.05 13.29 1.44
N ARG A 210 -5.88 13.88 1.74
CA ARG A 210 -5.66 15.32 1.53
C ARG A 210 -5.85 15.73 0.07
N PHE A 211 -5.36 14.92 -0.86
CA PHE A 211 -5.57 15.11 -2.30
C PHE A 211 -7.00 14.74 -2.72
N ARG A 212 -7.54 13.61 -2.21
CA ARG A 212 -8.90 13.16 -2.56
C ARG A 212 -9.99 14.17 -2.16
N ARG A 213 -9.76 14.97 -1.10
CA ARG A 213 -10.75 15.88 -0.49
C ARG A 213 -10.35 17.36 -0.56
N ASP A 214 -9.36 17.70 -1.38
CA ASP A 214 -8.93 19.10 -1.59
C ASP A 214 -8.54 19.85 -0.28
N LEU A 215 -7.87 19.15 0.64
CA LEU A 215 -7.47 19.71 1.95
C LEU A 215 -6.17 20.52 1.89
N GLY A 216 -5.55 20.65 0.71
CA GLY A 216 -4.25 21.30 0.49
C GLY A 216 -3.08 20.58 1.19
N ASN A 217 -1.85 21.08 0.99
CA ASN A 217 -0.63 20.64 1.67
C ASN A 217 -0.43 19.11 1.65
N VAL A 218 -0.63 18.48 0.49
CA VAL A 218 -0.57 17.02 0.33
C VAL A 218 0.82 16.51 0.70
N LEU A 219 1.87 17.08 0.09
CA LEU A 219 3.25 16.64 0.29
C LEU A 219 3.79 16.98 1.69
N ASP A 220 3.23 17.98 2.38
CA ASP A 220 3.62 18.27 3.76
C ASP A 220 3.21 17.14 4.71
N GLY A 221 2.04 16.53 4.48
CA GLY A 221 1.63 15.33 5.21
C GLY A 221 2.62 14.18 4.99
N TYR A 222 3.06 13.98 3.74
CA TYR A 222 3.99 12.90 3.38
C TYR A 222 5.38 13.15 3.97
N ARG A 223 5.86 14.40 3.94
CA ARG A 223 7.12 14.82 4.58
C ARG A 223 7.08 14.60 6.09
N ASP A 224 5.97 14.91 6.75
CA ASP A 224 5.83 14.68 8.18
C ASP A 224 5.89 13.17 8.50
N VAL A 225 5.15 12.34 7.75
CA VAL A 225 5.22 10.87 7.89
C VAL A 225 6.67 10.37 7.75
N LEU A 226 7.39 10.81 6.72
CA LEU A 226 8.80 10.42 6.51
C LEU A 226 9.70 10.87 7.67
N ALA A 227 9.56 12.11 8.12
CA ALA A 227 10.38 12.65 9.20
C ALA A 227 10.17 11.88 10.51
N ARG A 228 8.92 11.51 10.85
CA ARG A 228 8.63 10.74 12.06
C ARG A 228 9.15 9.31 11.97
N LEU A 229 9.04 8.66 10.80
CA LEU A 229 9.63 7.34 10.57
C LEU A 229 11.16 7.35 10.74
N GLN A 230 11.84 8.37 10.18
CA GLN A 230 13.29 8.52 10.33
C GLN A 230 13.70 8.78 11.79
N ALA A 231 12.91 9.55 12.54
CA ALA A 231 13.17 9.81 13.96
C ALA A 231 12.94 8.59 14.87
N ALA A 232 12.13 7.61 14.44
CA ALA A 232 11.84 6.42 15.22
C ALA A 232 12.98 5.38 15.25
N HIS A 233 14.08 5.58 14.51
CA HIS A 233 15.26 4.70 14.45
C HIS A 233 14.93 3.20 14.25
N VAL A 234 14.02 2.92 13.30
CA VAL A 234 13.60 1.55 12.91
C VAL A 234 14.59 0.84 12.00
#